data_AF-A0A2N2X562-F1
#
_entry.id   AF-A0A2N2X562-F1
#
_cell.length_a   1.000
_cell.length_b   1.000
_cell.length_c   1.000
_cell.angle_alpha   90.00
_cell.angle_beta   90.00
_cell.angle_gamma   90.00
#
_symmetry.space_group_name_H-M   'P 1'
#
loop_
_entity.id
_entity.type
_entity.pdbx_description
1 polymer ?
#
loop_
_entity_poly.entity_id
_entity_poly.type
_entity_poly.pdbx_seq_one_letter_code
_entity_poly.pdbx_strand_id
1 'polypeptide(L)'
;MVKVHLIIILFVSSIFITCQSNKENNTIIGEWFFVVEEEDTVYNEVFISNEHFVYYLDMQGFMPKQTYRMSADSIIFSYTSNEGSVDIGYNPILEVVGEDEFKLQYKGRTLIFRRLQDTVFTIDSIRNESDINLFEYHFYKRRNKYFFNLGYEVDTIINEVLIEEETIEPTI
;
A
#
# COMPACT_ATOMS: atom_id res chain seq x y z
N MET A 1 62.20 -20.73 -7.66
CA MET A 1 61.30 -20.06 -6.70
C MET A 1 60.03 -19.65 -7.44
N VAL A 2 58.98 -20.46 -7.40
CA VAL A 2 57.69 -20.17 -8.08
C VAL A 2 56.58 -20.45 -7.08
N LYS A 3 56.33 -19.52 -6.16
CA LYS A 3 55.25 -19.61 -5.16
C LYS A 3 54.80 -18.21 -4.73
N VAL A 4 54.25 -17.40 -5.63
CA VAL A 4 53.54 -16.17 -5.23
C VAL A 4 52.32 -15.87 -6.12
N HIS A 5 52.23 -16.40 -7.35
CA HIS A 5 51.22 -15.95 -8.31
C HIS A 5 49.84 -16.66 -8.23
N LEU A 6 49.69 -17.71 -7.41
CA LEU A 6 48.44 -18.50 -7.36
C LEU A 6 47.41 -18.03 -6.30
N ILE A 7 47.76 -17.07 -5.44
CA ILE A 7 46.86 -16.63 -4.35
C ILE A 7 46.01 -15.41 -4.76
N ILE A 8 46.45 -14.62 -5.74
CA ILE A 8 45.75 -13.39 -6.14
C ILE A 8 44.52 -13.70 -7.02
N ILE A 9 44.54 -14.79 -7.79
CA ILE A 9 43.43 -15.13 -8.71
C ILE A 9 42.20 -15.69 -7.97
N LEU A 10 42.38 -16.30 -6.79
CA LEU A 10 41.27 -16.82 -5.97
C LEU A 10 40.59 -15.76 -5.09
N PHE A 11 41.26 -14.62 -4.84
CA PHE A 11 40.71 -13.54 -4.01
C PHE A 11 39.85 -12.54 -4.80
N VAL A 12 40.03 -12.48 -6.12
CA VAL A 12 39.22 -11.62 -7.00
C VAL A 12 37.89 -12.31 -7.37
N SER A 13 37.81 -13.63 -7.32
CA SER A 13 36.55 -14.38 -7.56
C SER A 13 35.58 -14.40 -6.37
N SER A 14 36.04 -14.08 -5.15
CA SER A 14 35.18 -14.04 -3.95
C SER A 14 34.56 -12.67 -3.67
N ILE A 15 35.00 -11.60 -4.34
CA ILE A 15 34.40 -10.27 -4.20
C ILE A 15 33.13 -10.12 -5.07
N PHE A 16 32.92 -11.01 -6.05
CA PHE A 16 31.76 -10.99 -6.95
C PHE A 16 30.61 -11.91 -6.54
N ILE A 17 30.69 -12.58 -5.39
CA ILE A 17 29.52 -13.24 -4.80
C ILE A 17 28.73 -12.18 -4.04
N THR A 18 27.96 -11.45 -4.86
CA THR A 18 26.64 -10.93 -4.52
C THR A 18 26.56 -10.15 -3.20
N CYS A 19 26.95 -8.87 -3.28
CA CYS A 19 26.03 -7.83 -2.83
C CYS A 19 24.72 -7.97 -3.64
N GLN A 20 23.94 -9.02 -3.36
CA GLN A 20 22.51 -8.94 -3.56
C GLN A 20 22.09 -8.00 -2.46
N SER A 21 22.12 -6.69 -2.74
CA SER A 21 21.52 -5.72 -1.86
C SER A 21 20.14 -6.28 -1.56
N ASN A 22 19.85 -6.55 -0.27
CA ASN A 22 18.48 -6.46 0.21
C ASN A 22 18.03 -5.08 -0.26
N LYS A 23 17.40 -5.02 -1.43
CA LYS A 23 16.75 -3.82 -1.92
C LYS A 23 15.60 -3.71 -0.94
N GLU A 24 15.83 -2.99 0.16
CA GLU A 24 14.84 -2.83 1.20
C GLU A 24 13.55 -2.39 0.51
N ASN A 25 12.52 -3.14 0.83
CA ASN A 25 11.22 -3.28 0.18
C ASN A 25 10.35 -2.03 0.27
N ASN A 26 10.96 -0.86 0.39
CA ASN A 26 10.33 0.40 0.80
C ASN A 26 9.41 0.98 -0.27
N THR A 27 9.45 0.48 -1.51
CA THR A 27 8.67 1.04 -2.62
C THR A 27 7.16 0.93 -2.38
N ILE A 28 6.68 -0.19 -1.84
CA ILE A 28 5.24 -0.38 -1.60
C ILE A 28 4.79 -0.01 -0.18
N ILE A 29 5.74 0.32 0.71
CA ILE A 29 5.42 0.66 2.10
C ILE A 29 4.83 2.06 2.14
N GLY A 30 3.68 2.20 2.80
CA GLY A 30 2.99 3.47 2.96
C GLY A 30 1.48 3.32 2.92
N GLU A 31 0.83 4.46 2.70
CA GLU A 31 -0.62 4.58 2.61
C GLU A 31 -1.04 4.72 1.14
N TRP A 32 -2.02 3.94 0.75
CA TRP A 32 -2.48 3.86 -0.62
C TRP A 32 -3.99 3.83 -0.67
N PHE A 33 -4.55 4.32 -1.76
CA PHE A 33 -5.87 3.89 -2.18
C PHE A 33 -5.73 3.00 -3.41
N PHE A 34 -6.70 2.13 -3.64
CA PHE A 34 -6.74 1.35 -4.85
C PHE A 34 -8.11 1.35 -5.50
N VAL A 35 -8.07 1.21 -6.81
CA VAL A 35 -9.22 1.09 -7.70
C VAL A 35 -9.04 -0.13 -8.59
N VAL A 36 -10.11 -0.55 -9.27
CA VAL A 36 -10.03 -1.60 -10.28
C VAL A 36 -9.98 -0.92 -11.64
N GLU A 37 -8.99 -1.25 -12.49
CA GLU A 37 -8.68 -0.57 -13.77
C GLU A 37 -9.89 -0.43 -14.73
N GLU A 38 -10.92 -1.27 -14.57
CA GLU A 38 -12.14 -1.27 -15.39
C GLU A 38 -13.41 -0.99 -14.56
N GLU A 39 -13.29 -0.75 -13.25
CA GLU A 39 -14.40 -0.42 -12.35
C GLU A 39 -14.05 0.85 -11.55
N ASP A 40 -14.20 2.01 -12.19
CA ASP A 40 -13.92 3.34 -11.60
C ASP A 40 -14.83 3.71 -10.42
N THR A 41 -15.79 2.86 -10.07
CA THR A 41 -16.72 3.03 -8.95
C THR A 41 -16.21 2.44 -7.65
N VAL A 42 -15.02 1.82 -7.66
CA VAL A 42 -14.42 1.20 -6.46
C VAL A 42 -13.32 2.10 -5.93
N TYR A 43 -13.41 2.48 -4.66
CA TYR A 43 -12.36 3.18 -3.94
C TYR A 43 -12.22 2.55 -2.56
N ASN A 44 -11.02 2.06 -2.26
CA ASN A 44 -10.67 1.48 -0.96
C ASN A 44 -9.30 1.98 -0.55
N GLU A 45 -9.00 1.93 0.75
CA GLU A 45 -7.70 2.35 1.27
C GLU A 45 -6.94 1.16 1.86
N VAL A 46 -5.63 1.20 1.77
CA VAL A 46 -4.74 0.19 2.32
C VAL A 46 -3.52 0.86 2.95
N PHE A 47 -3.16 0.37 4.12
CA PHE A 47 -1.87 0.64 4.73
C PHE A 47 -0.97 -0.59 4.59
N ILE A 48 0.25 -0.36 4.10
CA ILE A 48 1.26 -1.39 3.88
C ILE A 48 2.48 -1.05 4.75
N SER A 49 2.77 -1.89 5.74
CA SER A 49 3.99 -1.81 6.53
C SER A 49 4.99 -2.87 6.07
N ASN A 50 6.14 -3.00 6.75
CA ASN A 50 7.10 -4.08 6.51
C ASN A 50 6.53 -5.51 6.67
N GLU A 51 5.46 -5.68 7.45
CA GLU A 51 5.00 -7.01 7.87
C GLU A 51 3.57 -7.31 7.46
N HIS A 52 2.76 -6.28 7.25
CA HIS A 52 1.32 -6.45 7.12
C HIS A 52 0.66 -5.43 6.20
N PHE A 53 -0.44 -5.88 5.60
CA PHE A 53 -1.45 -5.07 4.94
C PHE A 53 -2.63 -4.88 5.88
N VAL A 54 -3.16 -3.66 5.94
CA VAL A 54 -4.44 -3.34 6.58
C VAL A 54 -5.33 -2.68 5.54
N TYR A 55 -6.41 -3.35 5.17
CA TYR A 55 -7.39 -2.79 4.23
C TYR A 55 -8.51 -2.11 5.00
N TYR A 56 -8.95 -0.96 4.51
CA TYR A 56 -10.25 -0.38 4.81
C TYR A 56 -11.09 -0.41 3.54
N LEU A 57 -12.18 -1.18 3.60
CA LEU A 57 -13.07 -1.39 2.46
C LEU A 57 -14.36 -0.60 2.65
N ASP A 58 -14.80 0.09 1.61
CA ASP A 58 -16.05 0.86 1.66
C ASP A 58 -17.21 -0.04 2.11
N MET A 59 -18.03 0.46 3.05
CA MET A 59 -19.14 -0.26 3.69
C MET A 59 -18.80 -1.51 4.51
N GLN A 60 -17.55 -1.98 4.52
CA GLN A 60 -17.11 -3.18 5.27
C GLN A 60 -16.14 -2.84 6.42
N GLY A 61 -15.52 -1.66 6.38
CA GLY A 61 -14.61 -1.18 7.41
C GLY A 61 -13.24 -1.87 7.35
N PHE A 62 -12.58 -1.96 8.51
CA PHE A 62 -11.25 -2.55 8.63
C PHE A 62 -11.28 -4.07 8.46
N MET A 63 -10.48 -4.56 7.52
CA MET A 63 -10.19 -5.99 7.42
C MET A 63 -9.12 -6.42 8.44
N PRO A 64 -9.13 -7.68 8.88
CA PRO A 64 -8.05 -8.24 9.68
C PRO A 64 -6.70 -8.07 8.99
N LYS A 65 -5.68 -7.73 9.78
CA LYS A 65 -4.29 -7.60 9.29
C LYS A 65 -3.87 -8.86 8.54
N GLN A 66 -3.35 -8.68 7.34
CA GLN A 66 -2.84 -9.77 6.51
C GLN A 66 -1.31 -9.71 6.51
N THR A 67 -0.64 -10.81 6.86
CA THR A 67 0.82 -10.88 6.68
C THR A 67 1.14 -11.18 5.23
N TYR A 68 2.31 -10.74 4.79
CA TYR A 68 2.74 -10.96 3.41
C TYR A 68 4.24 -11.16 3.31
N ARG A 69 4.66 -11.70 2.17
CA ARG A 69 6.06 -11.70 1.73
C ARG A 69 6.13 -11.31 0.25
N MET A 70 7.22 -10.64 -0.11
CA MET A 70 7.52 -10.29 -1.49
C MET A 70 8.35 -11.39 -2.16
N SER A 71 7.94 -11.78 -3.37
CA SER A 71 8.80 -12.42 -4.37
C SER A 71 9.08 -11.40 -5.47
N ALA A 72 10.09 -11.63 -6.31
CA ALA A 72 10.65 -10.65 -7.27
C ALA A 72 9.61 -9.82 -8.04
N ASP A 73 8.48 -10.42 -8.40
CA ASP A 73 7.37 -9.83 -9.14
C ASP A 73 6.02 -10.08 -8.47
N SER A 74 5.96 -10.51 -7.21
CA SER A 74 4.72 -11.02 -6.62
C SER A 74 4.55 -10.74 -5.12
N ILE A 75 3.30 -10.53 -4.69
CA ILE A 75 2.92 -10.35 -3.28
C ILE A 75 2.20 -11.58 -2.75
N ILE A 76 2.86 -12.36 -1.90
CA ILE A 76 2.31 -13.59 -1.34
C ILE A 76 1.69 -13.27 0.01
N PHE A 77 0.37 -13.40 0.12
CA PHE A 77 -0.35 -13.26 1.39
C PHE A 77 -0.37 -14.57 2.18
N SER A 78 -0.34 -14.47 3.50
CA SER A 78 -0.46 -15.60 4.42
C SER A 78 -1.55 -15.32 5.44
N TYR A 79 -2.33 -16.33 5.81
CA TYR A 79 -3.25 -16.26 6.95
C TYR A 79 -3.04 -17.45 7.87
N THR A 80 -3.20 -17.21 9.17
CA THR A 80 -3.14 -18.28 10.17
C THR A 80 -4.55 -18.76 10.46
N SER A 81 -4.83 -20.01 10.09
CA SER A 81 -6.07 -20.69 10.49
C SER A 81 -5.91 -21.33 11.87
N ASN A 82 -7.03 -21.74 12.49
CA ASN A 82 -7.00 -22.48 13.75
C ASN A 82 -6.26 -23.83 13.64
N GLU A 83 -6.03 -24.35 12.44
CA GLU A 83 -5.31 -25.61 12.16
C GLU A 83 -3.81 -25.39 11.83
N GLY A 84 -3.34 -24.14 11.87
CA GLY A 84 -1.96 -23.75 11.52
C GLY A 84 -1.92 -22.66 10.46
N SER A 85 -0.72 -22.11 10.24
CA SER A 85 -0.45 -21.13 9.19
C SER A 85 -0.53 -21.78 7.82
N VAL A 86 -1.46 -21.32 6.98
CA VAL A 86 -1.56 -21.74 5.58
C VAL A 86 -1.18 -20.55 4.72
N ASP A 87 -0.07 -20.68 3.99
CA ASP A 87 0.27 -19.76 2.92
C ASP A 87 -0.71 -20.01 1.75
N ILE A 88 -1.87 -19.35 1.72
CA ILE A 88 -2.59 -19.18 0.45
C ILE A 88 -1.90 -18.06 -0.30
N GLY A 89 -0.83 -18.45 -0.98
CA GLY A 89 -0.12 -17.58 -1.89
C GLY A 89 -0.97 -17.31 -3.11
N TYR A 90 -1.67 -16.19 -3.10
CA TYR A 90 -1.95 -15.52 -4.37
C TYR A 90 -0.61 -15.03 -4.90
N ASN A 91 -0.37 -15.19 -6.20
CA ASN A 91 0.82 -14.68 -6.86
C ASN A 91 0.41 -13.48 -7.73
N PRO A 92 -0.11 -12.39 -7.12
CA PRO A 92 -0.46 -11.22 -7.89
C PRO A 92 0.81 -10.63 -8.47
N ILE A 93 0.82 -10.46 -9.79
CA ILE A 93 1.97 -9.87 -10.48
C ILE A 93 2.01 -8.39 -10.09
N LEU A 94 3.10 -7.98 -9.46
CA LEU A 94 3.42 -6.62 -9.08
C LEU A 94 4.15 -5.94 -10.23
N GLU A 95 3.55 -4.85 -10.71
CA GLU A 95 4.19 -3.92 -11.63
C GLU A 95 4.35 -2.58 -10.94
N VAL A 96 5.59 -2.19 -10.64
CA VAL A 96 5.89 -0.85 -10.11
C VAL A 96 5.93 0.13 -11.28
N VAL A 97 4.95 1.04 -11.32
CA VAL A 97 4.85 2.06 -12.38
C VAL A 97 5.70 3.28 -12.02
N GLY A 98 5.73 3.65 -10.74
CA GLY A 98 6.52 4.75 -10.20
C GLY A 98 6.56 4.75 -8.67
N GLU A 99 7.05 5.83 -8.06
CA GLU A 99 7.09 5.96 -6.59
C GLU A 99 5.69 6.08 -5.96
N ASP A 100 4.73 6.62 -6.72
CA ASP A 100 3.36 6.89 -6.27
C ASP A 100 2.32 5.94 -6.87
N GLU A 101 2.71 4.97 -7.71
CA GLU A 101 1.78 4.04 -8.33
C GLU A 101 2.39 2.65 -8.55
N PHE A 102 1.60 1.61 -8.23
CA PHE A 102 1.88 0.24 -8.64
C PHE A 102 0.59 -0.51 -8.97
N LYS A 103 0.71 -1.61 -9.72
CA LYS A 103 -0.41 -2.46 -10.11
C LYS A 103 -0.27 -3.85 -9.53
N LEU A 104 -1.40 -4.45 -9.12
CA LEU A 104 -1.51 -5.86 -8.76
C LEU A 104 -2.51 -6.55 -9.66
N GLN A 105 -2.08 -7.60 -10.37
CA GLN A 105 -2.98 -8.45 -11.13
C GLN A 105 -3.52 -9.59 -10.27
N TYR A 106 -4.83 -9.67 -10.06
CA TYR A 106 -5.46 -10.70 -9.23
C TYR A 106 -6.74 -11.24 -9.86
N LYS A 107 -6.81 -12.56 -10.05
CA LYS A 107 -7.98 -13.26 -10.61
C LYS A 107 -8.52 -12.65 -11.90
N GLY A 108 -7.61 -12.21 -12.79
CA GLY A 108 -7.96 -11.59 -14.06
C GLY A 108 -8.40 -10.12 -13.96
N ARG A 109 -8.23 -9.48 -12.79
CA ARG A 109 -8.46 -8.05 -12.59
C ARG A 109 -7.14 -7.34 -12.33
N THR A 110 -7.02 -6.10 -12.79
CA THR A 110 -5.92 -5.20 -12.41
C THR A 110 -6.40 -4.27 -11.31
N LEU A 111 -5.73 -4.32 -10.16
CA LEU A 111 -5.87 -3.34 -9.10
C LEU A 111 -4.78 -2.29 -9.28
N ILE A 112 -5.17 -1.01 -9.34
CA ILE A 112 -4.25 0.12 -9.45
C ILE A 112 -4.15 0.76 -8.07
N PHE A 113 -2.97 0.72 -7.46
CA PHE A 113 -2.68 1.36 -6.19
C PHE A 113 -2.00 2.70 -6.44
N ARG A 114 -2.53 3.74 -5.82
CA ARG A 114 -1.97 5.10 -5.87
C ARG A 114 -1.73 5.60 -4.47
N ARG A 115 -0.59 6.25 -4.28
CA ARG A 115 -0.19 6.74 -2.96
C ARG A 115 -1.15 7.83 -2.50
N LEU A 116 -1.57 7.74 -1.24
CA LEU A 116 -2.37 8.79 -0.64
C LEU A 116 -1.49 10.02 -0.44
N GLN A 117 -1.93 11.16 -0.98
CA GLN A 117 -1.27 12.45 -0.82
C GLN A 117 -1.89 13.19 0.37
N ASP A 118 -1.08 13.93 1.13
CA ASP A 118 -1.51 14.87 2.17
C ASP A 118 -2.44 14.27 3.25
N THR A 119 -2.08 13.11 3.83
CA THR A 119 -2.87 12.46 4.88
C THR A 119 -2.65 13.10 6.26
N VAL A 120 -3.60 13.93 6.69
CA VAL A 120 -3.65 14.46 8.07
C VAL A 120 -4.00 13.36 9.09
N PHE A 121 -4.70 12.31 8.65
CA PHE A 121 -5.15 11.20 9.48
C PHE A 121 -4.94 9.86 8.77
N THR A 122 -4.33 8.91 9.50
CA THR A 122 -3.79 7.65 8.98
C THR A 122 -4.38 6.45 9.71
N ILE A 123 -4.23 5.24 9.17
CA ILE A 123 -4.66 4.02 9.89
C ILE A 123 -3.86 3.86 11.20
N ASP A 124 -2.58 4.21 11.19
CA ASP A 124 -1.69 4.08 12.35
C ASP A 124 -2.00 5.08 13.48
N SER A 125 -2.76 6.15 13.20
CA SER A 125 -3.21 7.10 14.22
C SER A 125 -4.42 6.63 15.03
N ILE A 126 -5.05 5.51 14.67
CA ILE A 126 -6.23 5.00 15.37
C ILE A 126 -5.84 4.37 16.72
N ARG A 127 -6.40 4.89 17.82
CA ARG A 127 -6.19 4.43 19.19
C ARG A 127 -7.51 4.12 19.92
N ASN A 128 -8.61 4.70 19.48
CA ASN A 128 -9.93 4.56 20.12
C ASN A 128 -11.07 4.70 19.10
N GLU A 129 -12.31 4.60 19.55
CA GLU A 129 -13.51 4.70 18.70
C GLU A 129 -13.71 6.09 18.06
N SER A 130 -13.36 7.17 18.76
CA SER A 130 -13.42 8.52 18.19
C SER A 130 -12.47 8.66 16.99
N ASP A 131 -11.31 8.02 17.08
CA ASP A 131 -10.33 8.00 15.99
C ASP A 131 -10.85 7.21 14.77
N ILE A 132 -11.65 6.17 15.00
CA ILE A 132 -12.32 5.43 13.91
C ILE A 132 -13.29 6.36 13.20
N ASN A 133 -14.18 7.03 13.92
CA ASN A 133 -15.14 7.96 13.31
C ASN A 133 -14.44 9.08 12.51
N LEU A 134 -13.33 9.61 13.05
CA LEU A 134 -12.53 10.62 12.36
C LEU A 134 -11.84 10.06 11.10
N PHE A 135 -11.31 8.82 11.17
CA PHE A 135 -10.80 8.12 10.00
C PHE A 135 -11.88 7.98 8.91
N GLU A 136 -13.07 7.50 9.27
CA GLU A 136 -14.16 7.28 8.31
C GLU A 136 -14.58 8.58 7.64
N TYR A 137 -14.67 9.68 8.40
CA TYR A 137 -14.91 11.01 7.83
C TYR A 137 -13.87 11.37 6.76
N HIS A 138 -12.57 11.23 7.08
CA HIS A 138 -11.51 11.54 6.13
C HIS A 138 -11.46 10.59 4.93
N PHE A 139 -11.75 9.30 5.13
CA PHE A 139 -11.91 8.31 4.07
C PHE A 139 -12.99 8.75 3.08
N TYR A 140 -14.19 9.08 3.56
CA TYR A 140 -15.29 9.50 2.69
C TYR A 140 -15.00 10.84 1.99
N LYS A 141 -14.32 11.77 2.66
CA LYS A 141 -13.84 13.03 2.06
C LYS A 141 -12.88 12.76 0.88
N ARG A 142 -11.90 11.88 1.05
CA ARG A 142 -10.96 11.52 -0.04
C ARG A 142 -11.64 10.75 -1.17
N ARG A 143 -12.50 9.79 -0.82
CA ARG A 143 -13.32 9.02 -1.79
C ARG A 143 -14.18 9.94 -2.66
N ASN A 144 -14.92 10.86 -2.04
CA ASN A 144 -15.79 11.78 -2.77
C ASN A 144 -14.98 12.72 -3.66
N LYS A 145 -13.82 13.21 -3.20
CA LYS A 145 -12.90 14.00 -4.04
C LYS A 145 -12.42 13.20 -5.25
N TYR A 146 -12.08 11.92 -5.07
CA TYR A 146 -11.69 11.04 -6.17
C TYR A 146 -12.82 10.92 -7.22
N PHE A 147 -14.03 10.54 -6.81
CA PHE A 147 -15.15 10.38 -7.73
C PHE A 147 -15.60 11.70 -8.38
N PHE A 148 -15.55 12.82 -7.64
CA PHE A 148 -15.82 14.14 -8.20
C PHE A 148 -14.84 14.49 -9.33
N ASN A 149 -13.55 14.21 -9.15
CA ASN A 149 -12.53 14.43 -10.19
C ASN A 149 -12.74 13.57 -11.45
N LEU A 150 -13.44 12.45 -11.32
CA LEU A 150 -13.88 11.62 -12.46
C LEU A 150 -15.19 12.09 -13.10
N GLY A 151 -15.87 13.09 -12.51
CA GLY A 151 -17.13 13.65 -13.01
C GLY A 151 -18.39 12.98 -12.48
N TYR A 152 -18.29 12.16 -11.43
CA TYR A 152 -19.47 11.60 -10.77
C TYR A 152 -20.14 12.62 -9.85
N GLU A 153 -21.47 12.52 -9.74
CA GLU A 153 -22.21 13.18 -8.66
C GLU A 153 -21.92 12.47 -7.33
N VAL A 154 -21.53 13.23 -6.32
CA VAL A 154 -21.18 12.72 -4.98
C VAL A 154 -22.04 13.39 -3.92
N ASP A 155 -22.40 12.66 -2.86
CA ASP A 155 -23.20 13.19 -1.75
C ASP A 155 -22.52 14.40 -1.10
N THR A 156 -23.19 15.55 -1.17
CA THR A 156 -22.64 16.85 -0.76
C THR A 156 -22.69 17.12 0.73
N ILE A 157 -23.37 16.29 1.54
CA ILE A 157 -23.44 16.49 3.01
C ILE A 157 -22.05 16.33 3.67
N ILE A 158 -21.22 15.43 3.14
CA ILE A 158 -19.80 15.31 3.55
C ILE A 158 -18.97 16.47 2.97
N ASN A 159 -19.46 17.14 1.90
CA ASN A 159 -18.82 18.27 1.25
C ASN A 159 -19.20 19.65 1.82
N GLU A 160 -20.24 19.79 2.64
CA GLU A 160 -20.51 21.09 3.28
C GLU A 160 -19.47 21.41 4.37
N VAL A 161 -18.90 20.39 5.01
CA VAL A 161 -17.72 20.54 5.90
C VAL A 161 -16.42 20.79 5.09
N LEU A 162 -16.38 20.43 3.80
CA LEU A 162 -15.22 20.66 2.91
C LEU A 162 -14.94 22.15 2.65
N ILE A 163 -15.96 23.00 2.66
CA ILE A 163 -15.80 24.45 2.37
C ILE A 163 -15.38 25.22 3.62
N GLU A 164 -15.80 24.81 4.82
CA GLU A 164 -15.47 25.53 6.06
C GLU A 164 -14.02 25.32 6.50
N GLU A 165 -13.46 24.11 6.39
CA GLU A 165 -12.07 23.83 6.82
C GLU A 165 -10.99 24.52 5.97
N GLU A 166 -11.20 24.73 4.67
CA GLU A 166 -10.22 25.43 3.80
C GLU A 166 -10.22 26.96 3.99
N THR A 167 -11.21 27.52 4.70
CA THR A 167 -11.31 28.99 4.93
C THR A 167 -10.72 29.46 6.26
N ILE A 168 -10.24 28.56 7.12
CA ILE A 168 -9.55 28.93 8.36
C ILE A 168 -8.07 29.19 8.01
N GLU A 169 -7.74 30.43 7.66
CA GLU A 169 -6.34 30.85 7.60
C GLU A 169 -5.67 30.64 8.98
N PRO A 170 -4.42 30.13 9.03
CA PRO A 170 -3.69 30.03 10.28
C PRO A 170 -3.54 31.43 10.87
N THR A 171 -4.11 31.64 12.05
CA THR A 171 -3.93 32.88 12.79
C THR A 171 -2.47 32.96 13.24
N ILE A 172 -1.75 33.97 12.75
CA ILE A 172 -0.35 34.28 13.07
C ILE A 172 -0.23 34.76 14.52
#